data_AF-A0A1A7R161-F1
#
_entry.id   AF-A0A1A7R161-F1
#
_cell.length_a   1.000
_cell.length_b   1.000
_cell.length_c   1.000
_cell.angle_alpha   90.00
_cell.angle_beta   90.00
_cell.angle_gamma   90.00
#
_symmetry.space_group_name_H-M   'P 1'
#
loop_
_entity.id
_entity.type
_entity.pdbx_description
1 polymer ?
#
loop_
_entity_poly.entity_id
_entity_poly.type
_entity_poly.pdbx_seq_one_letter_code
_entity_poly.pdbx_strand_id
1 'polypeptide(L)'
;MSLDKILSISGKPGLYKIVTQTRSGFVAESLLDKKRMTVNIHNNVSVLSEIAMYTLTEEVPLREVFKKVRAKEDGKQTSVSHKDSKDALEEYFFEVLPDYDEDRVYPSDIKKVIQWYNILQANDLLSALDEEQEDKSTASKVEEAQSKAAAKPAAIKNVASKAAASKKGGSTKNTSARKT
;
A
#
# COMPACT_ATOMS: atom_id res chain seq x y z
N MET A 1 -4.31 -7.78 -21.90
CA MET A 1 -3.09 -7.25 -21.26
C MET A 1 -3.16 -7.58 -19.78
N SER A 2 -2.07 -7.98 -19.14
CA SER A 2 -2.11 -8.43 -17.75
C SER A 2 -1.93 -7.28 -16.74
N LEU A 3 -2.56 -7.40 -15.57
CA LEU A 3 -2.43 -6.44 -14.45
C LEU A 3 -0.98 -6.29 -13.96
N ASP A 4 -0.13 -7.28 -14.19
CA ASP A 4 1.30 -7.31 -13.79
C ASP A 4 2.14 -6.17 -14.38
N LYS A 5 1.66 -5.56 -15.47
CA LYS A 5 2.34 -4.44 -16.12
C LYS A 5 1.83 -3.08 -15.66
N ILE A 6 0.84 -3.06 -14.75
CA ILE A 6 0.24 -1.86 -14.20
C ILE A 6 0.68 -1.69 -12.74
N LEU A 7 1.13 -0.49 -12.41
CA LEU A 7 1.67 -0.17 -11.09
C LEU A 7 1.16 1.16 -10.58
N SER A 8 1.09 1.25 -9.25
CA SER A 8 0.91 2.48 -8.51
C SER A 8 2.26 2.93 -7.95
N ILE A 9 2.49 4.25 -7.93
CA ILE A 9 3.72 4.85 -7.41
C ILE A 9 3.34 5.73 -6.23
N SER A 10 3.87 5.44 -5.05
CA SER A 10 3.57 6.24 -3.86
C SER A 10 3.98 7.71 -4.06
N GLY A 11 3.11 8.62 -3.62
CA GLY A 11 3.28 10.07 -3.79
C GLY A 11 2.93 10.60 -5.19
N LYS A 12 2.58 9.75 -6.16
CA LYS A 12 2.07 10.18 -7.47
C LYS A 12 0.64 9.70 -7.68
N PRO A 13 -0.27 10.56 -8.17
CA PRO A 13 -1.63 10.15 -8.46
C PRO A 13 -1.68 9.24 -9.68
N GLY A 14 -2.68 8.37 -9.71
CA GLY A 14 -3.03 7.54 -10.85
C GLY A 14 -2.28 6.21 -10.95
N LEU A 15 -2.37 5.61 -12.14
CA LEU A 15 -1.75 4.34 -12.49
C LEU A 15 -0.76 4.54 -13.62
N TYR A 16 0.24 3.66 -13.65
CA TYR A 16 1.32 3.70 -14.62
C TYR A 16 1.51 2.32 -15.22
N LYS A 17 1.90 2.28 -16.49
CA LYS A 17 2.22 1.08 -17.24
C LYS A 17 3.73 0.97 -17.43
N ILE A 18 4.30 -0.20 -17.19
CA ILE A 18 5.71 -0.45 -17.51
C ILE A 18 5.88 -0.48 -19.04
N VAL A 19 6.76 0.40 -19.55
CA VAL A 19 7.15 0.42 -20.97
C VAL A 19 8.44 -0.35 -21.19
N THR A 20 9.48 -0.05 -20.40
CA THR A 20 10.76 -0.75 -20.47
C THR A 20 11.45 -0.78 -19.11
N GLN A 21 12.17 -1.84 -18.83
CA GLN A 21 13.08 -1.87 -17.69
C GLN A 21 14.41 -1.21 -18.07
N THR A 22 15.09 -0.65 -17.06
CA THR A 22 16.38 0.02 -17.18
C THR A 22 17.30 -0.48 -16.06
N ARG A 23 18.60 -0.21 -16.15
CA ARG A 23 19.56 -0.66 -15.11
C ARG A 23 19.28 -0.08 -13.72
N SER A 24 18.67 1.10 -13.64
CA SER A 24 18.39 1.82 -12.39
C SER A 24 16.91 1.80 -11.98
N GLY A 25 16.06 1.03 -12.67
CA GLY A 25 14.62 1.04 -12.45
C GLY A 25 13.85 0.75 -13.74
N PHE A 26 12.85 1.56 -14.08
CA PHE A 26 12.04 1.34 -15.27
C PHE A 26 11.45 2.64 -15.81
N VAL A 27 11.08 2.64 -17.09
CA VAL A 27 10.29 3.69 -17.72
C VAL A 27 8.82 3.30 -17.61
N ALA A 28 8.04 4.16 -16.96
CA ALA A 28 6.62 4.00 -16.79
C ALA A 28 5.86 5.06 -17.59
N GLU A 29 4.74 4.69 -18.20
CA GLU A 29 3.82 5.58 -18.90
C GLU A 29 2.58 5.77 -18.05
N SER A 30 2.23 7.01 -17.74
CA SER A 30 1.03 7.34 -16.97
C SER A 30 -0.23 7.05 -17.77
N LEU A 31 -1.20 6.38 -17.15
CA LEU A 31 -2.50 6.08 -17.76
C LEU A 31 -3.47 7.28 -17.72
N LEU A 32 -3.09 8.39 -17.10
CA LEU A 32 -3.89 9.61 -17.05
C LEU A 32 -3.57 10.55 -18.22
N ASP A 33 -2.28 10.81 -18.45
CA ASP A 33 -1.80 11.83 -19.38
C ASP A 33 -0.91 11.26 -20.49
N LYS A 34 -0.70 9.92 -20.52
CA LYS A 34 0.14 9.21 -21.50
C LYS A 34 1.59 9.69 -21.53
N LYS A 35 2.05 10.39 -20.48
CA LYS A 35 3.44 10.85 -20.38
C LYS A 35 4.32 9.75 -19.82
N ARG A 36 5.54 9.68 -20.36
CA ARG A 36 6.57 8.76 -19.90
C ARG A 36 7.43 9.39 -18.82
N MET A 37 7.78 8.60 -17.82
CA MET A 37 8.69 9.00 -16.76
C MET A 37 9.58 7.85 -16.34
N THR A 38 10.82 8.18 -15.98
CA THR A 38 11.74 7.21 -15.38
C THR A 38 11.45 7.12 -13.89
N VAL A 39 11.23 5.90 -13.41
CA VAL A 39 11.00 5.57 -12.01
C VAL A 39 12.24 4.85 -11.51
N ASN A 40 12.82 5.36 -10.42
CA ASN A 40 13.97 4.75 -9.78
C ASN A 40 13.53 3.55 -8.94
N ILE A 41 14.38 2.55 -8.78
CA ILE A 41 14.14 1.35 -7.98
C ILE A 41 13.94 1.64 -6.49
N HIS A 42 14.41 2.80 -6.02
CA HIS A 42 14.20 3.27 -4.65
C HIS A 42 12.81 3.84 -4.39
N ASN A 43 12.01 4.07 -5.43
CA ASN A 43 10.64 4.55 -5.25
C ASN A 43 9.77 3.40 -4.72
N ASN A 44 8.87 3.72 -3.78
CA ASN A 44 7.87 2.78 -3.33
C ASN A 44 6.83 2.57 -4.44
N VAL A 45 6.93 1.42 -5.10
CA VAL A 45 6.11 1.03 -6.24
C VAL A 45 5.35 -0.23 -5.84
N SER A 46 4.06 -0.26 -6.14
CA SER A 46 3.21 -1.43 -5.89
C SER A 46 2.58 -1.88 -7.20
N VAL A 47 2.80 -3.15 -7.56
CA VAL A 47 2.20 -3.77 -8.75
C VAL A 47 0.75 -4.10 -8.44
N LEU A 48 -0.17 -3.79 -9.35
CA LEU A 48 -1.61 -3.96 -9.07
C LEU A 48 -2.02 -5.42 -8.84
N SER A 49 -1.31 -6.39 -9.41
CA SER A 49 -1.57 -7.82 -9.20
C SER A 49 -1.08 -8.35 -7.85
N GLU A 50 -0.14 -7.66 -7.19
CA GLU A 50 0.40 -8.07 -5.88
C GLU A 50 -0.40 -7.47 -4.71
N ILE A 51 -1.29 -6.51 -4.99
CA ILE A 51 -2.10 -5.87 -3.95
C ILE A 51 -3.30 -6.74 -3.63
N ALA A 52 -3.53 -6.99 -2.34
CA ALA A 52 -4.73 -7.63 -1.82
C ALA A 52 -5.39 -6.74 -0.75
N MET A 53 -6.69 -6.97 -0.55
CA MET A 53 -7.51 -6.29 0.44
C MET A 53 -7.85 -7.26 1.56
N TYR A 54 -7.76 -6.78 2.80
CA TYR A 54 -8.11 -7.58 3.98
C TYR A 54 -9.63 -7.70 4.11
N THR A 55 -10.08 -8.94 4.28
CA THR A 55 -11.44 -9.28 4.71
C THR A 55 -11.41 -9.87 6.11
N LEU A 56 -12.59 -10.09 6.68
CA LEU A 56 -12.73 -10.69 8.02
C LEU A 56 -12.12 -12.10 8.11
N THR A 57 -12.05 -12.83 6.97
CA THR A 57 -11.59 -14.22 6.93
C THR A 57 -10.26 -14.39 6.20
N GLU A 58 -10.02 -13.66 5.11
CA GLU A 58 -8.86 -13.86 4.24
C GLU A 58 -8.42 -12.59 3.50
N GLU A 59 -7.36 -12.71 2.70
CA GLU A 59 -6.90 -11.64 1.82
C GLU A 59 -7.47 -11.87 0.42
N VAL A 60 -8.22 -10.89 -0.09
CA VAL A 60 -8.83 -10.95 -1.43
C VAL A 60 -7.98 -10.14 -2.42
N PRO A 61 -7.47 -10.75 -3.50
CA PRO A 61 -6.69 -10.04 -4.50
C PRO A 61 -7.47 -8.87 -5.11
N LEU A 62 -6.79 -7.76 -5.39
CA LEU A 62 -7.41 -6.56 -5.94
C LEU A 62 -8.11 -6.82 -7.29
N ARG A 63 -7.64 -7.81 -8.05
CA ARG A 63 -8.30 -8.30 -9.27
C ARG A 63 -9.75 -8.72 -9.00
N GLU A 64 -9.99 -9.50 -7.95
CA GLU A 64 -11.33 -9.98 -7.61
C GLU A 64 -12.23 -8.83 -7.16
N VAL A 65 -11.66 -7.90 -6.37
CA VAL A 65 -12.37 -6.68 -5.97
C VAL A 65 -12.82 -5.90 -7.21
N PHE A 66 -11.93 -5.68 -8.19
CA PHE A 66 -12.31 -5.01 -9.44
C PHE A 66 -13.34 -5.77 -10.26
N LYS A 67 -13.35 -7.10 -10.23
CA LYS A 67 -14.41 -7.90 -10.86
C LYS A 67 -15.76 -7.67 -10.18
N LYS A 68 -15.81 -7.64 -8.84
CA LYS A 68 -17.03 -7.31 -8.08
C LYS A 68 -17.53 -5.89 -8.39
N VAL A 69 -16.63 -4.90 -8.43
CA VAL A 69 -16.96 -3.52 -8.86
C VAL A 69 -17.51 -3.50 -10.29
N ARG A 70 -16.85 -4.19 -11.23
CA ARG A 70 -17.30 -4.30 -12.62
C ARG A 70 -18.68 -4.93 -12.75
N ALA A 71 -18.98 -5.96 -11.96
CA ALA A 71 -20.28 -6.61 -11.96
C ALA A 71 -21.39 -5.68 -11.44
N LYS A 72 -21.09 -4.88 -10.41
CA LYS A 72 -22.05 -3.91 -9.85
C LYS A 72 -22.36 -2.76 -10.80
N GLU A 73 -21.35 -2.25 -11.51
CA GLU A 73 -21.47 -1.08 -12.40
C GLU A 73 -21.70 -1.44 -13.88
N ASP A 74 -21.89 -2.73 -14.20
CA ASP A 74 -21.97 -3.25 -15.57
C ASP A 74 -20.79 -2.81 -16.48
N GLY A 75 -19.59 -2.67 -15.89
CA GLY A 75 -18.38 -2.22 -16.58
C GLY A 75 -18.32 -0.72 -16.91
N LYS A 76 -19.23 0.09 -16.34
CA LYS A 76 -19.18 1.55 -16.40
C LYS A 76 -18.30 2.12 -15.30
N GLN A 77 -18.11 3.43 -15.31
CA GLN A 77 -17.43 4.12 -14.20
C GLN A 77 -18.22 3.94 -12.91
N THR A 78 -17.53 3.99 -11.77
CA THR A 78 -18.18 3.88 -10.46
C THR A 78 -19.20 4.99 -10.27
N SER A 79 -20.33 4.65 -9.65
CA SER A 79 -21.39 5.60 -9.30
C SER A 79 -20.92 6.65 -8.29
N VAL A 80 -19.91 6.32 -7.48
CA VAL A 80 -19.23 7.22 -6.54
C VAL A 80 -17.90 7.75 -7.08
N SER A 81 -17.51 8.93 -6.65
CA SER A 81 -16.23 9.56 -6.94
C SER A 81 -15.24 9.36 -5.80
N HIS A 82 -13.96 9.16 -6.13
CA HIS A 82 -12.85 9.11 -5.16
C HIS A 82 -12.69 10.39 -4.29
N LYS A 83 -13.46 11.44 -4.58
CA LYS A 83 -13.51 12.71 -3.83
C LYS A 83 -14.69 12.81 -2.87
N ASP A 84 -15.58 11.83 -2.86
CA ASP A 84 -16.77 11.85 -2.02
C ASP A 84 -16.41 11.69 -0.54
N SER A 85 -17.42 11.84 0.31
CA SER A 85 -17.27 11.69 1.76
C SER A 85 -16.81 10.28 2.10
N LYS A 86 -16.16 10.15 3.27
CA LYS A 86 -15.72 8.86 3.81
C LYS A 86 -16.91 7.87 3.83
N ASP A 87 -18.03 8.30 4.39
CA ASP A 87 -19.22 7.47 4.58
C ASP A 87 -19.77 6.93 3.26
N ALA A 88 -19.84 7.77 2.21
CA ALA A 88 -20.32 7.34 0.89
C ALA A 88 -19.40 6.31 0.23
N LEU A 89 -18.08 6.43 0.46
CA LEU A 89 -17.10 5.49 -0.06
C LEU A 89 -17.17 4.15 0.67
N GLU A 90 -17.36 4.17 1.98
CA GLU A 90 -17.53 2.97 2.80
C GLU A 90 -18.83 2.26 2.45
N GLU A 91 -19.95 2.97 2.37
CA GLU A 91 -21.25 2.41 1.94
C GLU A 91 -21.15 1.75 0.57
N TYR A 92 -20.51 2.42 -0.39
CA TYR A 92 -20.27 1.85 -1.70
C TYR A 92 -19.41 0.59 -1.66
N PHE A 93 -18.37 0.59 -0.83
CA PHE A 93 -17.44 -0.52 -0.70
C PHE A 93 -18.08 -1.72 0.01
N PHE A 94 -18.93 -1.50 1.02
CA PHE A 94 -19.76 -2.52 1.65
C PHE A 94 -20.67 -3.25 0.66
N GLU A 95 -21.29 -2.52 -0.26
CA GLU A 95 -22.12 -3.13 -1.30
C GLU A 95 -21.31 -4.00 -2.28
N VAL A 96 -20.02 -3.70 -2.48
CA VAL A 96 -19.14 -4.47 -3.36
C VAL A 96 -18.51 -5.66 -2.65
N LEU A 97 -18.05 -5.45 -1.43
CA LEU A 97 -17.33 -6.43 -0.61
C LEU A 97 -17.80 -6.28 0.83
N PRO A 98 -18.92 -6.93 1.24
CA PRO A 98 -19.54 -6.71 2.55
C PRO A 98 -18.72 -7.21 3.73
N ASP A 99 -17.73 -8.06 3.46
CA ASP A 99 -16.88 -8.75 4.42
C ASP A 99 -15.49 -8.09 4.60
N TYR A 100 -15.31 -6.84 4.15
CA TYR A 100 -14.02 -6.16 4.26
C TYR A 100 -13.69 -5.83 5.73
N ASP A 101 -12.41 -5.87 6.08
CA ASP A 101 -11.96 -5.54 7.43
C ASP A 101 -11.83 -4.02 7.59
N GLU A 102 -12.80 -3.37 8.26
CA GLU A 102 -12.82 -1.93 8.51
C GLU A 102 -11.62 -1.41 9.32
N ASP A 103 -11.01 -2.25 10.17
CA ASP A 103 -9.87 -1.85 11.01
C ASP A 103 -8.56 -1.83 10.21
N ARG A 104 -8.46 -2.67 9.16
CA ARG A 104 -7.27 -2.77 8.30
C ARG A 104 -7.39 -1.99 7.01
N VAL A 105 -8.60 -1.88 6.46
CA VAL A 105 -8.87 -1.19 5.21
C VAL A 105 -9.22 0.26 5.50
N TYR A 106 -8.24 1.14 5.31
CA TYR A 106 -8.47 2.55 5.54
C TYR A 106 -9.32 3.16 4.42
N PRO A 107 -10.07 4.24 4.69
CA PRO A 107 -10.83 4.96 3.66
C PRO A 107 -9.96 5.47 2.50
N SER A 108 -8.68 5.76 2.78
CA SER A 108 -7.71 6.13 1.76
C SER A 108 -7.44 5.01 0.75
N ASP A 109 -7.53 3.75 1.17
CA ASP A 109 -7.34 2.61 0.28
C ASP A 109 -8.58 2.39 -0.57
N ILE A 110 -9.78 2.52 0.01
CA ILE A 110 -11.04 2.54 -0.75
C ILE A 110 -11.01 3.63 -1.83
N LYS A 111 -10.55 4.85 -1.49
CA LYS A 111 -10.37 5.94 -2.46
C LYS A 111 -9.43 5.55 -3.60
N LYS A 112 -8.32 4.89 -3.30
CA LYS A 112 -7.37 4.43 -4.33
C LYS A 112 -8.00 3.37 -5.23
N VAL A 113 -8.70 2.38 -4.66
CA VAL A 113 -9.37 1.32 -5.42
C VAL A 113 -10.36 1.92 -6.43
N ILE A 114 -11.22 2.82 -5.97
CA ILE A 114 -12.22 3.49 -6.84
C ILE A 114 -11.54 4.33 -7.92
N GLN A 115 -10.50 5.09 -7.55
CA GLN A 115 -9.73 5.87 -8.52
C GLN A 115 -9.07 4.96 -9.58
N TRP A 116 -8.45 3.86 -9.16
CA TRP A 116 -7.77 2.92 -10.03
C TRP A 116 -8.74 2.23 -10.98
N TYR A 117 -9.88 1.76 -10.48
CA TYR A 117 -10.93 1.17 -11.29
C TYR A 117 -11.38 2.13 -12.41
N ASN A 118 -11.65 3.38 -12.07
CA ASN A 118 -12.05 4.39 -13.04
C ASN A 118 -10.97 4.69 -14.08
N ILE A 119 -9.69 4.65 -13.71
CA ILE A 119 -8.57 4.82 -14.66
C ILE A 119 -8.46 3.61 -15.59
N LEU A 120 -8.66 2.39 -15.07
CA LEU A 120 -8.66 1.18 -15.88
C LEU A 120 -9.81 1.18 -16.88
N GLN A 121 -11.01 1.57 -16.43
CA GLN A 121 -12.19 1.73 -17.29
C GLN A 121 -11.96 2.77 -18.39
N ALA A 122 -11.44 3.95 -18.03
CA ALA A 122 -11.22 5.05 -18.98
C ALA A 122 -10.16 4.74 -20.06
N ASN A 123 -9.34 3.72 -19.84
CA ASN A 123 -8.32 3.26 -20.79
C ASN A 123 -8.68 1.92 -21.45
N ASP A 124 -9.92 1.43 -21.29
CA ASP A 124 -10.39 0.13 -21.81
C ASP A 124 -9.55 -1.07 -21.34
N LEU A 125 -8.93 -0.95 -20.15
CA LEU A 125 -8.06 -1.96 -19.55
C LEU A 125 -8.81 -2.93 -18.63
N LEU A 126 -10.13 -2.86 -18.52
CA LEU A 126 -10.91 -3.78 -17.69
C LEU A 126 -10.86 -5.23 -18.18
N SER A 127 -10.53 -5.46 -19.46
CA SER A 127 -10.26 -6.80 -20.00
C SER A 127 -9.05 -7.49 -19.34
N ALA A 128 -8.14 -6.72 -18.71
CA ALA A 128 -7.02 -7.26 -17.95
C ALA A 128 -7.42 -8.07 -16.71
N LEU A 129 -8.67 -7.91 -16.25
CA LEU A 129 -9.21 -8.63 -15.11
C LEU A 129 -9.52 -10.09 -15.45
N ASP A 130 -9.77 -10.39 -16.73
CA ASP A 130 -10.25 -11.70 -17.20
C ASP A 130 -9.10 -12.69 -17.50
N GLU A 131 -7.86 -12.23 -17.55
CA GLU A 131 -6.68 -13.09 -17.78
C GLU A 131 -6.30 -13.88 -16.52
N GLU A 132 -6.93 -15.01 -16.24
CA GLU A 132 -6.58 -15.91 -15.13
C GLU A 132 -5.05 -16.16 -15.05
N GLN A 133 -4.44 -15.75 -13.93
CA GLN A 133 -3.32 -16.49 -13.39
C GLN A 133 -3.96 -17.40 -12.35
N GLU A 134 -3.77 -18.72 -12.50
CA GLU A 134 -4.14 -19.70 -11.48
C GLU A 134 -3.53 -19.28 -10.13
N ASP A 135 -4.40 -18.82 -9.22
CA ASP A 135 -4.07 -18.52 -7.84
C ASP A 135 -3.54 -19.78 -7.14
N LYS A 136 -2.28 -19.74 -6.71
CA LYS A 136 -1.82 -20.59 -5.61
C LYS A 136 -2.25 -19.96 -4.28
N SER A 137 -3.46 -20.33 -3.88
CA SER A 137 -3.94 -20.29 -2.51
C SER A 137 -2.87 -20.80 -1.55
N THR A 138 -2.45 -19.98 -0.58
CA THR A 138 -1.79 -20.49 0.62
C THR A 138 -2.50 -19.91 1.83
N ALA A 139 -3.62 -20.55 2.16
CA ALA A 139 -4.30 -20.40 3.43
C ALA A 139 -3.50 -21.14 4.54
N SER A 140 -3.51 -20.52 5.72
CA SER A 140 -3.46 -21.16 7.04
C SER A 140 -2.14 -21.81 7.50
N LYS A 141 -1.47 -21.13 8.44
CA LYS A 141 -1.11 -21.64 9.79
C LYS A 141 -0.28 -20.60 10.54
N VAL A 142 -0.85 -19.86 11.50
CA VAL A 142 -0.45 -19.89 12.93
C VAL A 142 -1.55 -19.18 13.76
N GLU A 143 -2.37 -19.95 14.45
CA GLU A 143 -2.96 -19.51 15.71
C GLU A 143 -2.58 -20.57 16.77
N GLU A 144 -2.29 -20.08 17.97
CA GLU A 144 -2.21 -20.82 19.24
C GLU A 144 -0.88 -21.52 19.63
N ALA A 145 -0.01 -20.77 20.32
CA ALA A 145 0.59 -21.19 21.61
C ALA A 145 1.51 -20.10 22.18
N GLN A 146 1.07 -19.37 23.22
CA GLN A 146 1.81 -19.18 24.49
C GLN A 146 1.16 -18.10 25.37
N SER A 147 0.06 -18.48 26.03
CA SER A 147 -0.31 -17.95 27.33
C SER A 147 0.11 -18.96 28.41
N LYS A 148 1.23 -18.71 29.10
CA LYS A 148 1.57 -19.16 30.47
C LYS A 148 3.03 -18.80 30.80
N ALA A 149 3.24 -17.76 31.60
CA ALA A 149 4.27 -17.71 32.65
C ALA A 149 4.32 -16.31 33.30
N ALA A 150 3.57 -16.15 34.40
CA ALA A 150 3.83 -15.13 35.40
C ALA A 150 4.22 -15.85 36.70
N ALA A 151 5.49 -15.76 37.11
CA ALA A 151 5.95 -15.54 38.49
C ALA A 151 7.47 -15.81 38.66
N LYS A 152 8.17 -14.77 39.14
CA LYS A 152 9.56 -14.62 39.65
C LYS A 152 9.93 -15.61 40.79
N PRO A 153 11.14 -15.58 41.43
CA PRO A 153 12.39 -14.80 41.16
C PRO A 153 13.71 -15.65 41.26
N ALA A 154 14.84 -15.12 40.79
CA ALA A 154 16.15 -15.33 41.44
C ALA A 154 17.22 -14.36 40.90
N ALA A 155 17.94 -13.71 41.82
CA ALA A 155 19.08 -12.85 41.58
C ALA A 155 20.33 -13.64 41.22
N ILE A 156 21.25 -13.07 40.42
CA ILE A 156 22.71 -13.19 40.56
C ILE A 156 23.37 -11.94 39.94
N LYS A 157 24.42 -11.49 40.62
CA LYS A 157 25.23 -10.27 40.47
C LYS A 157 26.32 -10.38 39.39
N ASN A 158 26.81 -9.18 38.99
CA ASN A 158 28.17 -8.83 38.53
C ASN A 158 28.60 -9.38 37.15
N VAL A 159 29.50 -8.79 36.35
CA VAL A 159 30.60 -7.85 36.58
C VAL A 159 30.81 -6.99 35.31
N ALA A 160 31.33 -5.78 35.54
CA ALA A 160 31.88 -4.73 34.69
C ALA A 160 32.40 -5.01 33.26
N SER A 161 32.32 -3.94 32.46
CA SER A 161 33.32 -3.35 31.53
C SER A 161 32.62 -2.90 30.23
N LYS A 162 32.98 -1.85 29.48
CA LYS A 162 33.87 -0.69 29.56
C LYS A 162 33.64 0.04 28.21
N ALA A 163 33.80 1.37 28.18
CA ALA A 163 33.88 2.23 26.96
C ALA A 163 32.56 2.43 26.18
N ALA A 164 32.25 3.58 25.58
CA ALA A 164 32.87 4.90 25.50
C ALA A 164 31.82 5.92 24.99
N ALA A 165 32.02 7.18 25.36
CA ALA A 165 31.69 8.39 24.60
C ALA A 165 30.21 8.64 24.17
N SER A 166 29.52 9.47 24.94
CA SER A 166 28.52 10.40 24.40
C SER A 166 28.82 11.82 24.87
N LYS A 167 29.02 12.68 23.88
CA LYS A 167 29.21 14.13 23.98
C LYS A 167 27.90 14.84 24.36
N LYS A 168 28.09 16.10 24.78
CA LYS A 168 27.17 17.25 24.66
C LYS A 168 26.21 17.48 25.84
N GLY A 169 26.77 18.04 26.92
CA GLY A 169 26.06 18.96 27.82
C GLY A 169 26.63 20.37 27.64
N GLY A 170 25.76 21.35 27.40
CA GLY A 170 26.11 22.77 27.22
C GLY A 170 26.41 23.52 28.53
N SER A 171 26.42 24.86 28.43
CA SER A 171 26.80 25.87 29.45
C SER A 171 28.29 26.25 29.36
N THR A 172 28.77 27.49 29.32
CA THR A 172 28.22 28.85 29.52
C THR A 172 29.33 29.89 29.29
N LYS A 173 28.96 31.17 29.04
CA LYS A 173 29.74 32.43 29.16
C LYS A 173 30.89 32.62 28.15
N ASN A 174 31.33 33.82 27.76
CA ASN A 174 30.93 35.23 27.77
C ASN A 174 32.19 35.97 27.23
N THR A 175 32.13 37.29 27.07
CA THR A 175 33.25 38.24 26.82
C THR A 175 33.59 38.41 25.33
N SER A 176 33.19 39.51 24.67
CA SER A 176 33.59 40.93 24.80
C SER A 176 34.70 41.30 23.80
N ALA A 177 34.34 42.21 22.88
CA ALA A 177 35.13 43.29 22.28
C ALA A 177 36.50 43.01 21.60
N ARG A 178 36.54 43.30 20.29
CA ARG A 178 37.58 44.11 19.59
C ARG A 178 37.07 44.38 18.16
N LYS A 179 36.70 45.60 17.75
CA LYS A 179 37.55 46.73 17.25
C LYS A 179 38.69 46.18 16.37
N THR A 180 38.80 46.48 15.09
CA THR A 180 38.71 47.74 14.34
C THR A 180 38.47 47.42 12.87
#